data_AF-A0A7L4D967-F1
#
_entry.id   AF-A0A7L4D967-F1
#
_cell.length_a   1.000
_cell.length_b   1.000
_cell.length_c   1.000
_cell.angle_alpha   90.00
_cell.angle_beta   90.00
_cell.angle_gamma   90.00
#
_symmetry.space_group_name_H-M   'P 1'
#
loop_
_entity.id
_entity.type
_entity.pdbx_description
1 polymer ?
#
loop_
_entity_poly.entity_id
_entity_poly.type
_entity_poly.pdbx_seq_one_letter_code
_entity_poly.pdbx_strand_id
1 'polypeptide(L)'
;MPSPASNPAHRVHLCREKHSKLLPEVLGLTAKQVAKWTVEEVVNFIQSLPGCKEQAPVFKEEQIDGEAFLLLDQSDMVRILNIKLGPALKIYNAILMLKSAEDN
;
A
#
# COMPACT_ATOMS: atom_id res chain seq x y z
N MET A 1 26.32 26.81 -2.13
CA MET A 1 25.08 26.60 -1.36
C MET A 1 24.47 25.29 -1.85
N PRO A 2 24.41 24.21 -1.05
CA PRO A 2 23.81 22.97 -1.52
C PRO A 2 22.30 23.16 -1.69
N SER A 3 21.78 22.70 -2.83
CA SER A 3 20.37 22.81 -3.20
C SER A 3 19.47 22.08 -2.20
N PRO A 4 18.25 22.56 -1.91
CA PRO A 4 17.31 21.97 -0.94
C PRO A 4 16.87 20.52 -1.27
N ALA A 5 17.31 19.96 -2.39
CA ALA A 5 17.03 18.58 -2.83
C ALA A 5 17.83 17.49 -2.08
N SER A 6 18.77 17.87 -1.21
CA SER A 6 19.60 16.94 -0.44
C SER A 6 19.04 16.57 0.94
N ASN A 7 17.84 17.05 1.32
CA ASN A 7 17.22 16.67 2.59
C ASN A 7 16.32 15.41 2.43
N PRO A 8 16.62 14.28 3.09
CA PRO A 8 15.84 13.04 3.00
C PRO A 8 14.36 13.23 3.38
N ALA A 9 14.07 14.09 4.36
CA ALA A 9 12.71 14.38 4.80
C ALA A 9 11.85 15.02 3.69
N HIS A 10 12.50 15.79 2.80
CA HIS A 10 11.83 16.48 1.68
C HIS A 10 11.52 15.53 0.51
N ARG A 11 12.28 14.43 0.34
CA ARG A 11 11.98 13.39 -0.64
C ARG A 11 10.75 12.56 -0.25
N VAL A 12 10.60 12.28 1.03
CA VAL A 12 9.42 11.58 1.57
C VAL A 12 8.17 12.44 1.34
N HIS A 13 8.27 13.76 1.54
CA HIS A 13 7.18 14.70 1.32
C HIS A 13 6.73 14.80 -0.15
N LEU A 14 7.66 14.84 -1.11
CA LEU A 14 7.32 14.87 -2.55
C LEU A 14 6.72 13.56 -3.07
N CYS A 15 7.10 12.42 -2.48
CA CYS A 15 6.50 11.13 -2.81
C CYS A 15 5.04 11.07 -2.32
N ARG A 16 4.78 11.58 -1.11
CA ARG A 16 3.45 11.60 -0.48
C ARG A 16 2.44 12.45 -1.25
N GLU A 17 2.80 13.66 -1.68
CA GLU A 17 1.89 14.56 -2.40
C GLU A 17 1.60 14.14 -3.84
N LYS A 18 2.55 13.46 -4.51
CA LYS A 18 2.32 12.90 -5.85
C LYS A 18 1.53 11.60 -5.80
N HIS A 19 1.72 10.79 -4.76
CA HIS A 19 1.03 9.50 -4.60
C HIS A 19 -0.33 9.63 -3.90
N SER A 20 -0.60 10.67 -3.12
CA SER A 20 -1.94 10.93 -2.56
C SER A 20 -3.00 11.21 -3.65
N LYS A 21 -2.57 11.71 -4.82
CA LYS A 21 -3.43 11.84 -6.01
C LYS A 21 -3.66 10.52 -6.75
N LEU A 22 -2.87 9.49 -6.47
CA LEU A 22 -2.93 8.19 -7.16
C LEU A 22 -3.70 7.13 -6.36
N LEU A 23 -3.86 7.32 -5.04
CA LEU A 23 -4.50 6.34 -4.15
C LEU A 23 -5.41 7.04 -3.11
N PRO A 24 -6.48 7.73 -3.55
CA PRO A 24 -7.44 8.36 -2.63
C PRO A 24 -8.08 7.35 -1.65
N GLU A 25 -8.06 6.06 -1.97
CA GLU A 25 -8.62 4.97 -1.17
C GLU A 25 -7.89 4.73 0.16
N VAL A 26 -6.68 5.30 0.31
CA VAL A 26 -5.88 5.23 1.54
C VAL A 26 -6.18 6.40 2.48
N LEU A 27 -6.88 7.44 2.01
CA LEU A 27 -7.14 8.65 2.80
C LEU A 27 -8.08 8.35 3.97
N GLY A 28 -7.65 8.72 5.18
CA GLY A 28 -8.45 8.57 6.41
C GLY A 28 -8.43 7.16 7.02
N LEU A 29 -7.66 6.22 6.45
CA LEU A 29 -7.41 4.91 7.03
C LEU A 29 -6.13 4.92 7.88
N THR A 30 -6.22 4.30 9.05
CA THR A 30 -5.06 4.01 9.93
C THR A 30 -4.71 2.53 9.85
N ALA A 31 -3.45 2.17 10.09
CA ALA A 31 -3.08 0.76 10.16
C ALA A 31 -3.85 -0.01 11.25
N LYS A 32 -4.20 0.60 12.40
CA LYS A 32 -5.13 0.02 13.39
C LYS A 32 -6.52 -0.33 12.84
N GLN A 33 -7.07 0.46 11.92
CA GLN A 33 -8.34 0.13 11.27
C GLN A 33 -8.15 -1.00 10.28
N VAL A 34 -7.10 -0.92 9.45
CA VAL A 34 -6.79 -1.92 8.43
C VAL A 34 -6.46 -3.28 9.06
N ALA A 35 -5.79 -3.32 10.21
CA ALA A 35 -5.49 -4.56 10.92
C ALA A 35 -6.76 -5.37 11.28
N LYS A 36 -7.93 -4.72 11.36
CA LYS A 36 -9.22 -5.38 11.65
C LYS A 36 -9.96 -5.83 10.39
N TRP A 37 -9.40 -5.59 9.21
CA TRP A 37 -10.04 -5.97 7.96
C TRP A 37 -10.12 -7.47 7.80
N THR A 38 -11.28 -7.91 7.35
CA THR A 38 -11.51 -9.23 6.79
C THR A 38 -10.81 -9.38 5.44
N VAL A 39 -10.67 -10.62 4.98
CA VAL A 39 -10.18 -10.93 3.62
C VAL A 39 -11.00 -10.19 2.55
N GLU A 40 -12.33 -10.12 2.70
CA GLU A 40 -13.21 -9.40 1.77
C GLU A 40 -12.89 -7.90 1.72
N GLU A 41 -12.61 -7.27 2.86
CA GLU A 41 -12.22 -5.85 2.91
C GLU A 41 -10.85 -5.60 2.26
N VAL A 42 -9.87 -6.50 2.46
CA VAL A 42 -8.58 -6.43 1.75
C VAL A 42 -8.79 -6.58 0.24
N VAL A 43 -9.59 -7.56 -0.20
CA VAL A 43 -9.90 -7.77 -1.62
C VAL A 43 -10.56 -6.53 -2.23
N ASN A 44 -11.54 -5.94 -1.56
CA ASN A 44 -12.21 -4.72 -2.01
C ASN A 44 -11.24 -3.53 -2.12
N PHE A 45 -10.30 -3.41 -1.17
CA PHE A 45 -9.25 -2.41 -1.22
C PHE A 45 -8.29 -2.62 -2.40
N ILE A 46 -7.84 -3.85 -2.67
CA ILE A 46 -7.00 -4.13 -3.84
C ILE A 46 -7.73 -3.82 -5.15
N GLN A 47 -9.04 -4.09 -5.21
CA GLN A 47 -9.85 -3.76 -6.39
C GLN A 47 -10.01 -2.27 -6.65
N SER A 48 -9.99 -1.45 -5.60
CA SER A 48 -10.14 -0.01 -5.71
C SER A 48 -8.84 0.68 -6.13
N LEU A 49 -7.67 0.08 -5.88
CA LEU A 49 -6.38 0.62 -6.33
C LEU A 49 -6.27 0.64 -7.87
N PRO A 50 -5.89 1.78 -8.49
CA PRO A 50 -5.82 1.90 -9.95
C PRO A 50 -4.89 0.89 -10.63
N GLY A 51 -5.48 0.02 -11.46
CA GLY A 51 -4.75 -1.02 -12.19
C GLY A 51 -4.33 -2.22 -11.33
N CYS A 52 -4.97 -2.42 -10.17
CA CYS A 52 -4.73 -3.56 -9.27
C CYS A 52 -5.92 -4.54 -9.17
N LYS A 53 -7.02 -4.30 -9.90
CA LYS A 53 -8.24 -5.12 -9.81
C LYS A 53 -8.01 -6.60 -10.09
N GLU A 54 -7.12 -6.92 -11.03
CA GLU A 54 -6.79 -8.30 -11.41
C GLU A 54 -5.97 -9.05 -10.34
N GLN A 55 -5.42 -8.33 -9.35
CA GLN A 55 -4.63 -8.92 -8.27
C GLN A 55 -5.51 -9.37 -7.10
N ALA A 56 -6.72 -8.81 -6.97
CA ALA A 56 -7.61 -9.09 -5.85
C ALA A 56 -7.96 -10.58 -5.65
N PRO A 57 -8.15 -11.41 -6.70
CA PRO A 57 -8.34 -12.86 -6.52
C PRO A 57 -7.19 -13.55 -5.78
N VAL A 58 -5.95 -13.12 -6.01
CA VAL A 58 -4.76 -13.71 -5.34
C VAL A 58 -4.84 -13.49 -3.82
N PHE A 59 -5.20 -12.28 -3.38
CA PHE A 59 -5.38 -11.98 -1.96
C PHE A 59 -6.54 -12.77 -1.33
N LYS A 60 -7.58 -13.06 -2.11
CA LYS A 60 -8.71 -13.90 -1.66
C LYS A 60 -8.29 -15.36 -1.50
N GLU A 61 -7.60 -15.92 -2.50
CA GLU A 61 -7.15 -17.31 -2.53
C GLU A 61 -6.15 -17.62 -1.40
N GLU A 62 -5.19 -16.71 -1.20
CA GLU A 62 -4.18 -16.80 -0.14
C GLU A 62 -4.71 -16.39 1.25
N GLN A 63 -6.01 -16.06 1.35
CA GLN A 63 -6.68 -15.67 2.59
C GLN A 63 -5.98 -14.54 3.35
N ILE A 64 -5.55 -13.51 2.61
CA ILE A 64 -4.87 -12.36 3.19
C ILE A 64 -5.88 -11.43 3.88
N ASP A 65 -5.87 -11.42 5.21
CA ASP A 65 -6.63 -10.48 6.04
C ASP A 65 -5.84 -9.19 6.33
N GLY A 66 -6.41 -8.29 7.13
CA GLY A 66 -5.82 -6.99 7.43
C GLY A 66 -4.45 -7.04 8.10
N GLU A 67 -4.24 -7.97 9.04
CA GLU A 67 -2.96 -8.14 9.73
C GLU A 67 -1.90 -8.67 8.76
N ALA A 68 -2.23 -9.74 8.04
CA ALA A 68 -1.33 -10.31 7.02
C ALA A 68 -1.01 -9.27 5.93
N PHE A 69 -2.01 -8.52 5.47
CA PHE A 69 -1.84 -7.47 4.47
C PHE A 69 -0.82 -6.43 4.89
N LEU A 70 -0.90 -5.96 6.15
CA LEU A 70 0.05 -4.98 6.67
C LEU A 70 1.47 -5.56 6.85
N LEU A 71 1.63 -6.88 6.93
CA LEU A 71 2.94 -7.52 7.07
C LEU A 71 3.65 -7.74 5.73
N LEU A 72 2.92 -7.75 4.60
CA LEU A 72 3.49 -7.97 3.28
C LEU A 72 4.54 -6.91 2.92
N ASP A 73 5.69 -7.37 2.43
CA ASP A 73 6.66 -6.53 1.76
C ASP A 73 6.55 -6.63 0.22
N GLN A 74 7.32 -5.80 -0.49
CA GLN A 74 7.32 -5.83 -1.96
C GLN A 74 7.85 -7.16 -2.52
N SER A 75 8.79 -7.80 -1.82
CA SER A 75 9.38 -9.07 -2.22
C SER A 75 8.35 -10.20 -2.13
N ASP A 76 7.54 -10.24 -1.08
CA ASP A 76 6.47 -11.22 -0.90
C ASP A 76 5.48 -11.14 -2.07
N MET A 77 5.10 -9.93 -2.46
CA MET A 77 4.18 -9.73 -3.59
C MET A 77 4.74 -10.27 -4.90
N VAL A 78 6.01 -10.01 -5.21
CA VAL A 78 6.62 -10.41 -6.49
C VAL A 78 7.01 -11.88 -6.50
N ARG A 79 7.55 -12.40 -5.39
CA ARG A 79 8.15 -13.74 -5.32
C ARG A 79 7.20 -14.82 -4.83
N ILE A 80 6.30 -14.49 -3.91
CA ILE A 80 5.38 -15.46 -3.30
C ILE A 80 4.02 -15.38 -3.99
N LEU A 81 3.44 -14.17 -4.06
CA LEU A 81 2.12 -13.96 -4.68
C LEU A 81 2.18 -13.86 -6.21
N ASN A 82 3.36 -13.92 -6.81
CA ASN A 82 3.60 -13.84 -8.26
C ASN A 82 2.95 -12.61 -8.93
N ILE A 83 2.89 -11.49 -8.22
CA ILE A 83 2.34 -10.24 -8.71
C ILE A 83 3.42 -9.49 -9.50
N LYS A 84 3.05 -8.96 -10.68
CA LYS A 84 3.95 -8.15 -11.49
C LYS A 84 4.45 -6.93 -10.71
N LEU A 85 5.70 -6.51 -10.98
CA LEU A 85 6.37 -5.41 -10.29
C LEU A 85 5.53 -4.12 -10.21
N GLY A 86 4.84 -3.74 -11.29
CA GLY A 86 4.02 -2.53 -11.33
C GLY A 86 2.90 -2.48 -10.27
N PRO A 87 1.95 -3.43 -10.27
CA PRO A 87 0.95 -3.56 -9.21
C PRO A 87 1.57 -3.75 -7.81
N ALA A 88 2.62 -4.57 -7.67
CA ALA A 88 3.28 -4.79 -6.38
C ALA A 88 3.81 -3.48 -5.76
N LEU A 89 4.44 -2.61 -6.57
CA LEU A 89 4.89 -1.29 -6.12
C LEU A 89 3.73 -0.42 -5.60
N LYS A 90 2.57 -0.46 -6.26
CA LYS A 90 1.40 0.35 -5.86
C LYS A 90 0.81 -0.14 -4.54
N ILE A 91 0.62 -1.46 -4.41
CA ILE A 91 0.06 -2.07 -3.20
C ILE A 91 1.01 -1.85 -2.02
N TYR A 92 2.31 -2.07 -2.21
CA TYR A 92 3.30 -1.83 -1.17
C TYR A 92 3.37 -0.37 -0.73
N ASN A 93 3.30 0.59 -1.67
CA ASN A 93 3.23 2.00 -1.34
C ASN A 93 1.97 2.35 -0.51
N ALA A 94 0.84 1.71 -0.79
CA ALA A 94 -0.37 1.88 0.01
C ALA A 94 -0.17 1.39 1.45
N ILE A 95 0.48 0.25 1.66
CA ILE A 95 0.85 -0.26 2.99
C ILE A 95 1.76 0.72 3.73
N LEU A 96 2.78 1.27 3.06
CA LEU A 96 3.68 2.26 3.66
C LEU A 96 2.91 3.51 4.10
N MET A 97 1.95 3.98 3.30
CA MET A 97 1.11 5.12 3.66
C MET A 97 0.22 4.82 4.87
N LEU A 98 -0.40 3.64 4.93
CA LEU A 98 -1.24 3.21 6.06
C LEU A 98 -0.46 3.13 7.38
N LYS A 99 0.77 2.62 7.34
CA LYS A 99 1.67 2.54 8.51
C LYS A 99 2.13 3.93 8.97
N SER A 100 2.42 4.84 8.03
CA SER A 100 2.82 6.22 8.37
C SER A 100 1.70 7.07 8.97
N ALA A 101 0.44 6.62 8.89
CA ALA A 101 -0.70 7.31 9.48
C ALA A 101 -0.84 7.06 11.00
N GLU A 102 0.00 6.21 11.59
CA GLU A 102 -0.01 5.92 13.04
C GLU A 102 0.87 6.87 13.88
N ASP A 103 1.71 7.69 13.25
CA ASP A 103 2.66 8.58 13.94
C ASP A 103 2.06 9.97 14.34
N ASN A 104 0.74 10.11 14.43
CA ASN A 104 0.07 11.36 14.87
C ASN A 104 -0.88 11.14 16.04
#